data_AF-A0A2M8PK74-F1
#
_entry.id   AF-A0A2M8PK74-F1
#
_cell.length_a   1.000
_cell.length_b   1.000
_cell.length_c   1.000
_cell.angle_alpha   90.00
_cell.angle_beta   90.00
_cell.angle_gamma   90.00
#
_symmetry.space_group_name_H-M   'P 1'
#
loop_
_entity.id
_entity.type
_entity.pdbx_description
1 polymer ?
#
loop_
_entity_poly.entity_id
_entity_poly.type
_entity_poly.pdbx_seq_one_letter_code
_entity_poly.pdbx_strand_id
1 'polypeptide(L)'
;SSSVVAQAAKLGQSVKTFSFRFSAGLNEFPYARAVSDHYQTDHYEMVDDKADIANLLVRMQNIYDEPFADSSNIATFLISRFARRFMKVVLTGDGGDELLGGYANWYRPLYAMLNTPSFMSSISPLLARLLFRCVGR
;
A
#
# COMPACT_ATOMS: atom_id res chain seq x y z
N SER A 1 -0.87 2.91 -3.83
CA SER A 1 -2.16 3.65 -3.81
C SER A 1 -2.28 4.71 -4.92
N SER A 2 -1.23 5.44 -5.30
CA SER A 2 -1.30 6.51 -6.32
C SER A 2 -1.87 6.08 -7.66
N SER A 3 -1.54 4.86 -8.12
CA SER A 3 -2.12 4.27 -9.34
C SER A 3 -3.64 4.09 -9.26
N VAL A 4 -4.17 3.75 -8.08
CA VAL A 4 -5.62 3.62 -7.84
C VAL A 4 -6.30 4.98 -7.95
N VAL A 5 -5.71 6.02 -7.36
CA VAL A 5 -6.20 7.41 -7.50
C VAL A 5 -6.18 7.83 -8.98
N ALA A 6 -5.09 7.54 -9.69
CA ALA A 6 -4.95 7.86 -11.11
C ALA A 6 -6.04 7.21 -11.98
N GLN A 7 -6.42 5.97 -11.70
CA GLN A 7 -7.51 5.31 -12.43
C GLN A 7 -8.89 5.83 -11.99
N ALA A 8 -9.11 6.04 -10.69
CA ALA A 8 -10.36 6.59 -10.18
C ALA A 8 -10.66 7.99 -10.75
N ALA A 9 -9.65 8.84 -10.88
CA ALA A 9 -9.78 10.19 -11.44
C ALA A 9 -10.29 10.20 -12.90
N LYS A 10 -10.03 9.14 -13.68
CA LYS A 10 -10.52 9.03 -15.06
C LYS A 10 -12.02 8.79 -15.15
N LEU A 11 -12.68 8.40 -14.06
CA LEU A 11 -14.11 8.14 -14.03
C LEU A 11 -14.95 9.43 -14.03
N GLY A 12 -14.32 10.61 -14.00
CA GLY A 12 -15.00 11.91 -14.10
C GLY A 12 -15.78 12.32 -12.86
N GLN A 13 -15.55 11.65 -11.73
CA GLN A 13 -16.15 11.97 -10.44
C GLN A 13 -15.11 12.62 -9.51
N SER A 14 -15.58 13.51 -8.62
CA SER A 14 -14.72 14.08 -7.57
C SER A 14 -14.27 12.97 -6.63
N VAL A 15 -13.00 12.60 -6.68
CA VAL A 15 -12.40 11.58 -5.80
C VAL A 15 -12.05 12.21 -4.47
N LYS A 16 -12.44 11.58 -3.36
CA LYS A 16 -11.94 11.90 -2.02
C LYS A 16 -10.74 11.04 -1.71
N THR A 17 -9.68 11.63 -1.19
CA THR A 17 -8.46 10.91 -0.80
C THR A 17 -8.13 11.18 0.66
N PHE A 18 -7.62 10.15 1.33
CA PHE A 18 -7.32 10.22 2.77
C PHE A 18 -5.86 9.81 2.98
N SER A 19 -5.17 10.53 3.87
CA SER A 19 -3.84 10.16 4.31
C SER A 19 -3.74 10.31 5.82
N PHE A 20 -2.98 9.40 6.42
CA PHE A 20 -2.83 9.31 7.85
C PHE A 20 -1.36 9.24 8.23
N ARG A 21 -1.00 9.86 9.34
CA ARG A 21 0.30 9.65 9.98
C ARG A 21 0.21 9.85 11.49
N PHE A 22 1.21 9.34 12.19
CA PHE A 22 1.53 9.81 13.54
C PHE A 22 2.41 11.07 13.45
N SER A 23 2.51 11.84 14.53
CA SER A 23 3.44 12.99 14.58
C SER A 23 4.89 12.54 14.54
N ALA A 24 5.19 11.40 15.15
CA ALA A 24 6.49 10.76 15.06
C ALA A 24 6.54 9.77 13.89
N GLY A 25 7.71 9.65 13.27
CA GLY A 25 7.97 8.67 12.21
C GLY A 25 7.95 9.25 10.80
N LEU A 26 7.65 8.38 9.82
CA LEU A 26 7.67 8.73 8.40
C LEU A 26 6.50 9.65 8.04
N ASN A 27 6.80 10.65 7.22
CA ASN A 27 5.82 11.60 6.73
C ASN A 27 5.63 11.44 5.23
N GLU A 28 4.56 10.76 4.83
CA GLU A 28 4.20 10.56 3.43
C GLU A 28 3.26 11.63 2.87
N PHE A 29 2.83 12.61 3.69
CA PHE A 29 1.92 13.68 3.25
C PHE A 29 2.43 14.45 2.04
N PRO A 30 3.74 14.81 1.91
CA PRO A 30 4.22 15.48 0.71
C PRO A 30 3.97 14.68 -0.57
N TYR A 31 4.08 13.35 -0.52
CA TYR A 31 3.80 12.47 -1.67
C TYR A 31 2.31 12.34 -1.93
N ALA A 32 1.50 12.19 -0.87
CA ALA A 32 0.05 12.16 -0.99
C ALA A 32 -0.50 13.46 -1.61
N ARG A 33 0.04 14.60 -1.18
CA ARG A 33 -0.34 15.92 -1.69
C ARG A 33 0.07 16.12 -3.15
N ALA A 34 1.26 15.66 -3.54
CA ALA A 34 1.67 15.69 -4.94
C ALA A 34 0.69 14.94 -5.85
N VAL A 35 0.15 13.80 -5.39
CA VAL A 35 -0.87 13.02 -6.12
C VAL A 35 -2.22 13.74 -6.10
N SER A 36 -2.66 14.29 -4.96
CA SER A 36 -3.93 15.00 -4.86
C SER A 36 -3.94 16.26 -5.74
N ASP A 37 -2.85 17.00 -5.77
CA ASP A 37 -2.69 18.20 -6.57
C ASP A 37 -2.67 17.85 -8.07
N HIS A 38 -2.02 16.74 -8.44
CA HIS A 38 -2.00 16.31 -9.83
C HIS A 38 -3.39 15.89 -10.35
N TYR A 39 -4.18 15.18 -9.53
CA TYR A 39 -5.51 14.69 -9.91
C TYR A 39 -6.68 15.55 -9.40
N GLN A 40 -6.39 16.68 -8.76
CA GLN A 40 -7.38 17.62 -8.19
C GLN A 40 -8.42 16.94 -7.29
N THR A 41 -7.96 16.08 -6.37
CA THR A 41 -8.84 15.33 -5.45
C THR A 41 -9.22 16.16 -4.22
N ASP A 42 -10.38 15.89 -3.63
CA ASP A 42 -10.76 16.41 -2.30
C ASP A 42 -9.97 15.66 -1.21
N HIS A 43 -8.83 16.23 -0.81
CA HIS A 43 -7.80 15.55 0.00
C HIS A 43 -7.91 15.88 1.49
N TYR A 44 -7.86 14.83 2.31
CA TYR A 44 -7.94 14.92 3.77
C TYR A 44 -6.70 14.28 4.41
N GLU A 45 -5.96 15.08 5.18
CA GLU A 45 -4.83 14.63 5.98
C GLU A 45 -5.22 14.53 7.45
N MET A 46 -4.86 13.42 8.11
CA MET A 46 -5.09 13.20 9.54
C MET A 46 -3.79 12.88 10.27
N VAL A 47 -3.54 13.62 11.34
CA VAL A 47 -2.52 13.31 12.34
C VAL A 47 -3.21 12.93 13.64
N ASP A 48 -2.87 11.79 14.24
CA ASP A 48 -3.46 11.36 15.52
C ASP A 48 -2.44 10.68 16.43
N ASP A 49 -2.00 11.42 17.46
CA ASP A 49 -1.17 10.91 18.55
C ASP A 49 -1.95 10.69 19.85
N LYS A 50 -3.26 10.98 19.84
CA LYS A 50 -4.12 10.85 21.02
C LYS A 50 -4.74 9.46 21.12
N ALA A 51 -4.56 8.64 20.08
CA ALA A 51 -4.99 7.27 20.07
C ALA A 51 -4.31 6.47 21.19
N ASP A 52 -5.11 5.87 22.06
CA ASP A 52 -4.63 4.91 23.06
C ASP A 52 -4.23 3.62 22.35
N ILE A 53 -2.96 3.55 21.95
CA ILE A 53 -2.41 2.44 21.16
C ILE A 53 -2.52 1.11 21.91
N ALA A 54 -2.29 1.10 23.22
CA ALA A 54 -2.36 -0.11 24.03
C ALA A 54 -3.77 -0.69 24.02
N ASN A 55 -4.79 0.13 24.24
CA ASN A 55 -6.18 -0.32 24.17
C ASN A 55 -6.61 -0.66 22.73
N LEU A 56 -6.11 0.05 21.72
CA LEU A 56 -6.37 -0.30 20.32
C LEU A 56 -5.79 -1.67 19.95
N LEU A 57 -4.58 -1.99 20.40
CA LEU A 57 -3.96 -3.31 20.18
C LEU A 57 -4.82 -4.44 20.73
N VAL A 58 -5.33 -4.29 21.96
CA VAL A 58 -6.25 -5.27 22.55
C VAL A 58 -7.54 -5.36 21.72
N ARG A 59 -8.07 -4.22 21.27
CA ARG A 59 -9.28 -4.19 20.44
C ARG A 59 -9.10 -4.83 19.06
N MET A 60 -7.90 -4.78 18.46
CA MET A 60 -7.65 -5.33 17.13
C MET A 60 -7.97 -6.82 17.04
N GLN A 61 -7.83 -7.58 18.15
CA GLN A 61 -8.18 -9.00 18.20
C GLN A 61 -9.65 -9.27 17.86
N ASN A 62 -10.55 -8.34 18.21
CA ASN A 62 -11.98 -8.45 17.89
C ASN A 62 -12.31 -7.99 16.46
N ILE A 63 -11.36 -7.37 15.76
CA ILE A 63 -11.55 -6.86 14.39
C ILE A 63 -11.02 -7.86 13.37
N TYR A 64 -9.87 -8.47 13.68
CA TYR A 64 -9.18 -9.40 12.78
C TYR A 64 -9.47 -10.87 13.07
N ASP A 65 -10.28 -11.17 14.11
CA ASP A 65 -10.59 -12.54 14.60
C ASP A 65 -9.38 -13.40 15.01
N GLU A 66 -8.16 -12.88 14.88
CA GLU A 66 -6.90 -13.51 15.27
C GLU A 66 -5.84 -12.49 15.72
N PRO A 67 -4.77 -12.91 16.42
CA PRO A 67 -3.60 -12.08 16.65
C PRO A 67 -2.92 -11.72 15.31
N PHE A 68 -3.10 -10.47 14.87
CA PHE A 68 -2.57 -9.99 13.60
C PHE A 68 -1.45 -8.96 13.81
N ALA A 69 -0.21 -9.37 13.57
CA ALA A 69 1.00 -8.59 13.85
C ALA A 69 1.50 -7.78 12.64
N ASP A 70 0.59 -7.06 11.97
CA ASP A 70 0.94 -6.15 10.88
C ASP A 70 1.19 -4.73 11.42
N SER A 71 2.32 -4.13 11.07
CA SER A 71 2.70 -2.78 11.54
C SER A 71 1.74 -1.67 11.12
N SER A 72 0.95 -1.90 10.08
CA SER A 72 -0.04 -0.95 9.54
C SER A 72 -1.43 -1.11 10.16
N ASN A 73 -1.71 -2.18 10.94
CA ASN A 73 -3.06 -2.51 11.40
C ASN A 73 -3.76 -1.35 12.14
N ILE A 74 -3.07 -0.69 13.08
CA ILE A 74 -3.59 0.43 13.87
C ILE A 74 -3.79 1.65 12.97
N ALA A 75 -2.82 1.98 12.13
CA ALA A 75 -2.92 3.12 11.22
C ALA A 75 -4.11 2.94 10.25
N THR A 76 -4.26 1.73 9.71
CA THR A 76 -5.39 1.33 8.85
C THR A 76 -6.72 1.44 9.58
N PHE A 77 -6.80 1.02 10.84
CA PHE A 77 -8.00 1.23 11.65
C PHE A 77 -8.31 2.72 11.85
N LEU A 78 -7.32 3.53 12.20
CA LEU A 78 -7.48 4.96 12.48
C LEU A 78 -7.93 5.74 11.24
N ILE A 79 -7.29 5.52 10.09
CA ILE A 79 -7.68 6.15 8.83
C ILE A 79 -9.06 5.68 8.36
N SER A 80 -9.40 4.40 8.57
CA SER A 80 -10.73 3.87 8.24
C SER A 80 -11.82 4.51 9.09
N ARG A 81 -11.56 4.66 10.41
CA ARG A 81 -12.45 5.36 11.35
C ARG A 81 -12.66 6.83 10.94
N PHE A 82 -11.61 7.48 10.44
CA PHE A 82 -11.68 8.84 9.94
C PHE A 82 -12.46 8.96 8.63
N ALA A 83 -12.11 8.15 7.62
CA ALA A 83 -12.76 8.13 6.32
C ALA A 83 -14.27 7.81 6.42
N ARG A 84 -14.67 6.99 7.42
CA ARG A 84 -16.08 6.65 7.69
C ARG A 84 -16.98 7.87 7.96
N ARG A 85 -16.40 9.00 8.39
CA ARG A 85 -17.13 10.26 8.60
C ARG A 85 -17.58 10.90 7.28
N PHE A 86 -16.95 10.54 6.16
CA PHE A 86 -17.15 11.15 4.86
C PHE A 86 -17.77 10.16 3.85
N MET A 87 -17.41 8.88 3.91
CA MET A 87 -17.89 7.88 2.96
C MET A 87 -17.93 6.46 3.52
N LYS A 88 -18.61 5.57 2.79
CA LYS A 88 -18.80 4.17 3.20
C LYS A 88 -17.85 3.19 2.53
N VAL A 89 -17.35 3.51 1.34
CA VAL A 89 -16.52 2.65 0.50
C VAL A 89 -15.24 3.40 0.15
N VAL A 90 -14.10 2.74 0.31
CA VAL A 90 -12.77 3.27 0.02
C VAL A 90 -12.01 2.21 -0.78
N LEU A 91 -11.24 2.65 -1.77
CA LEU A 91 -10.30 1.79 -2.49
C LEU A 91 -8.90 2.01 -1.91
N THR A 92 -8.19 0.93 -1.62
CA THR A 92 -6.81 0.97 -1.11
C THR A 92 -5.84 0.56 -2.21
N GLY A 93 -4.55 0.82 -1.99
CA GLY A 93 -3.47 0.28 -2.83
C GLY A 93 -2.84 -0.99 -2.26
N ASP A 94 -3.54 -1.67 -1.36
CA ASP A 94 -3.07 -2.88 -0.69
C ASP A 94 -2.94 -4.04 -1.70
N GLY A 95 -1.98 -4.95 -1.52
CA GLY A 95 -1.66 -5.99 -2.50
C GLY A 95 -0.70 -5.56 -3.62
N GLY A 96 -0.36 -4.27 -3.71
CA GLY A 96 0.50 -3.74 -4.78
C GLY A 96 1.94 -4.26 -4.70
N ASP A 97 2.48 -4.37 -3.50
CA ASP A 97 3.86 -4.83 -3.28
C ASP A 97 4.00 -6.34 -3.50
N GLU A 98 2.95 -7.11 -3.21
CA GLU A 98 2.85 -8.56 -3.48
C GLU A 98 2.81 -8.84 -4.98
N LEU A 99 2.04 -8.05 -5.73
CA LEU A 99 1.89 -8.21 -7.17
C LEU A 99 3.14 -7.76 -7.95
N LEU A 100 3.83 -6.72 -7.48
CA LEU A 100 4.91 -6.06 -8.22
C LEU A 100 6.30 -6.26 -7.60
N GLY A 101 6.42 -7.00 -6.50
CA GLY A 101 7.71 -7.25 -5.86
C GLY A 101 8.25 -6.06 -5.05
N GLY A 102 7.38 -5.23 -4.50
CA GLY A 102 7.76 -3.96 -3.85
C GLY A 102 8.46 -4.10 -2.50
N TYR A 103 8.36 -5.25 -1.84
CA TYR A 103 9.08 -5.54 -0.59
C TYR A 103 10.56 -5.84 -0.83
N ALA A 104 11.36 -4.80 -1.09
CA ALA A 104 12.76 -4.91 -1.48
C ALA A 104 13.59 -5.85 -0.58
N ASN A 105 13.39 -5.78 0.74
CA ASN A 105 14.12 -6.64 1.69
C ASN A 105 13.65 -8.09 1.66
N TRP A 106 12.35 -8.33 1.48
CA TRP A 106 11.76 -9.67 1.44
C TRP A 106 12.15 -10.41 0.17
N TYR A 107 12.13 -9.72 -0.97
CA TYR A 107 12.50 -10.28 -2.27
C TYR A 107 14.01 -10.23 -2.54
N ARG A 108 14.82 -9.61 -1.68
CA ARG A 108 16.29 -9.51 -1.87
C ARG A 108 16.97 -10.86 -2.11
N PRO A 109 16.69 -11.93 -1.33
CA PRO A 109 17.31 -13.24 -1.58
C PRO A 109 16.88 -13.83 -2.93
N LEU A 110 15.60 -13.63 -3.30
CA LEU A 110 15.06 -14.07 -4.59
C LEU A 110 15.73 -13.32 -5.76
N TYR A 111 15.90 -12.00 -5.66
CA TYR A 111 16.63 -11.22 -6.65
C TYR A 111 18.10 -11.62 -6.76
N ALA A 112 18.76 -11.91 -5.63
CA ALA A 112 20.14 -12.40 -5.65
C ALA A 112 20.25 -13.76 -6.37
N MET A 113 19.31 -14.67 -6.10
CA MET A 113 19.26 -15.98 -6.77
C MET A 113 19.00 -15.85 -8.28
N LEU A 114 18.06 -14.99 -8.68
CA LEU A 114 17.76 -14.72 -10.09
C LEU A 114 18.94 -14.13 -10.86
N ASN A 115 19.77 -13.33 -10.19
CA ASN A 115 20.99 -12.74 -10.76
C ASN A 115 22.23 -13.65 -10.67
N THR A 116 22.08 -14.89 -10.19
CA THR A 116 23.19 -15.87 -10.12
C THR A 116 23.28 -16.65 -11.44
N PRO A 117 24.44 -16.63 -12.15
CA PRO A 117 24.56 -17.21 -13.50
C PRO A 117 24.19 -18.70 -13.62
N SER A 118 24.47 -19.49 -12.59
CA SER A 118 24.15 -20.91 -12.55
C SER A 118 22.64 -21.16 -12.53
N PHE A 119 21.87 -20.34 -11.82
CA PHE A 119 20.41 -20.46 -11.75
C PHE A 119 19.76 -20.10 -13.10
N MET A 120 20.20 -19.03 -13.75
CA MET A 120 19.69 -18.66 -15.09
C MET A 120 20.02 -19.72 -16.17
N SER A 121 21.15 -20.44 -16.04
CA SER A 121 21.50 -21.54 -16.96
C SER A 121 20.69 -22.83 -16.75
N SER A 122 20.04 -22.99 -15.59
CA SER A 122 19.25 -24.19 -15.23
C SER A 122 17.73 -24.01 -15.41
N ILE A 123 17.23 -22.77 -15.45
CA ILE A 123 15.85 -22.50 -15.85
C ILE A 123 15.80 -22.70 -17.37
N SER A 124 15.06 -23.73 -17.82
CA SER A 124 14.87 -24.04 -19.25
C SER A 124 14.69 -22.76 -20.10
N PRO A 125 15.33 -22.66 -21.29
CA PRO A 125 15.15 -21.53 -22.20
C PRO A 125 13.69 -21.26 -22.59
N LEU A 126 12.78 -22.21 -22.32
CA LEU A 126 11.34 -22.07 -22.49
C LEU A 126 10.71 -21.12 -21.44
N LEU A 127 11.15 -21.16 -20.17
CA LEU A 127 10.63 -20.31 -19.10
C LEU A 127 11.17 -18.89 -19.19
N ALA A 128 12.45 -18.74 -19.54
CA ALA A 128 13.04 -17.43 -19.81
C ALA A 128 12.28 -16.68 -20.92
N ARG A 129 11.89 -17.38 -22.00
CA ARG A 129 11.06 -16.81 -23.07
C ARG A 129 9.66 -16.38 -22.63
N LEU A 130 9.08 -17.03 -21.62
CA LEU A 130 7.77 -16.67 -21.06
C LEU A 130 7.85 -15.44 -20.15
N LEU A 131 8.85 -15.40 -19.26
CA LEU A 131 9.05 -14.29 -18.31
C LEU A 131 9.44 -12.99 -19.04
N PHE A 132 10.29 -13.06 -20.06
CA PHE A 132 10.66 -11.87 -20.86
C PHE A 132 9.55 -11.39 -21.80
N ARG A 133 8.56 -12.23 -22.14
CA ARG A 133 7.39 -11.81 -22.93
C ARG A 133 6.39 -10.98 -22.13
N CYS A 134 6.36 -11.11 -20.81
CA CYS A 134 5.44 -10.37 -19.93
C CYS A 134 5.98 -8.99 -19.49
N VAL A 135 7.29 -8.76 -19.59
CA VAL A 135 7.92 -7.47 -19.20
C VAL A 135 8.14 -6.54 -20.40
N GLY A 136 7.88 -7.01 -21.62
CA GLY A 136 8.16 -6.30 -22.87
C GLY A 136 6.94 -5.99 -23.75
N ARG A 137 5.80 -5.60 -23.16
CA ARG A 137 4.69 -4.92 -23.87
C ARG A 137 4.01 -3.90 -22.98
#